data_AF-A0A484LD10-F1
#
_entry.id   AF-A0A484LD10-F1
#
_cell.length_a   1.000
_cell.length_b   1.000
_cell.length_c   1.000
_cell.angle_alpha   90.00
_cell.angle_beta   90.00
_cell.angle_gamma   90.00
#
_symmetry.space_group_name_H-M   'P 1'
#
loop_
_entity.id
_entity.type
_entity.pdbx_description
1 polymer ?
#
loop_
_entity_poly.entity_id
_entity_poly.type
_entity_poly.pdbx_seq_one_letter_code
_entity_poly.pdbx_strand_id
1 'polypeptide(L)'
;MNIWLFGYEFPQTIMVFGEKQIHFLCSQMKASLLEAVTKTVQDVVGADIVMHVKSKGEDGSTQMDAIFNLIRTQLKSPVVGYIAKEAPEGKLLEMWADKLKNSGLPRGDITHGISDILALKDRMEIMNVRKAAYLSASTLKYCVVPKLVRIIDEEKRATHSSLSKMTEKAVLEGKGVRFIYLPVCQNGGKKATHSSFSDEREQSLLRLEKIDICYAPIFQSGGKFDLRPGAISNDETLLAVLLYVLLGPDTLKCC
;
A
#
# COMPACT_ATOMS: atom_id res chain seq x y z
N MET A 1 -4.17 -6.57 -0.23
CA MET A 1 -4.38 -7.62 0.79
C MET A 1 -3.07 -8.18 1.37
N ASN A 2 -2.07 -8.54 0.55
CA ASN A 2 -0.80 -9.13 1.03
C ASN A 2 -0.11 -8.33 2.14
N ILE A 3 0.01 -7.01 1.95
CA ILE A 3 0.63 -6.11 2.93
C ILE A 3 -0.14 -6.10 4.25
N TRP A 4 -1.47 -6.07 4.20
CA TRP A 4 -2.30 -6.07 5.42
C TRP A 4 -2.17 -7.37 6.21
N LEU A 5 -2.15 -8.52 5.52
CA LEU A 5 -2.04 -9.83 6.17
C LEU A 5 -0.63 -10.15 6.69
N PHE A 6 0.40 -9.80 5.93
CA PHE A 6 1.76 -10.30 6.16
C PHE A 6 2.80 -9.20 6.36
N GLY A 7 2.47 -7.93 6.12
CA GLY A 7 3.42 -6.82 6.09
C GLY A 7 4.35 -6.81 4.87
N TYR A 8 4.24 -7.79 3.97
CA TYR A 8 5.08 -7.96 2.79
C TYR A 8 4.25 -8.30 1.56
N GLU A 9 4.81 -7.99 0.40
CA GLU A 9 4.25 -8.42 -0.86
C GLU A 9 4.74 -9.81 -1.24
N PHE A 10 3.83 -10.62 -1.76
CA PHE A 10 4.13 -11.92 -2.35
C PHE A 10 3.80 -11.89 -3.84
N PRO A 11 4.70 -11.36 -4.71
CA PRO A 11 4.48 -11.35 -6.15
C PRO A 11 4.26 -12.78 -6.68
N GLN A 12 3.55 -12.96 -7.80
CA GLN A 12 3.38 -14.28 -8.43
C GLN A 12 2.95 -15.37 -7.42
N THR A 13 1.91 -15.06 -6.63
CA THR A 13 1.36 -15.94 -5.59
C THR A 13 -0.16 -15.87 -5.65
N ILE A 14 -0.81 -17.03 -5.56
CA ILE A 14 -2.27 -17.12 -5.49
C ILE A 14 -2.63 -17.56 -4.07
N MET A 15 -3.60 -16.89 -3.48
CA MET A 15 -4.12 -17.19 -2.14
C MET A 15 -5.62 -17.48 -2.26
N VAL A 16 -6.05 -18.63 -1.77
CA VAL A 16 -7.47 -19.02 -1.75
C VAL A 16 -7.88 -19.32 -0.32
N PHE A 17 -8.80 -18.51 0.20
CA PHE A 17 -9.31 -18.64 1.56
C PHE A 17 -10.62 -19.44 1.53
N GLY A 18 -10.63 -20.58 2.23
CA GLY A 18 -11.83 -21.39 2.50
C GLY A 18 -12.14 -21.44 3.99
N GLU A 19 -13.26 -22.08 4.35
CA GLU A 19 -13.74 -22.13 5.75
C GLU A 19 -12.78 -22.89 6.69
N LYS A 20 -12.16 -23.97 6.19
CA LYS A 20 -11.28 -24.85 6.98
C LYS A 20 -9.84 -24.88 6.47
N GLN A 21 -9.60 -24.37 5.26
CA GLN A 21 -8.29 -24.44 4.61
C GLN A 21 -7.98 -23.14 3.91
N ILE A 22 -6.72 -22.71 3.99
CA ILE A 22 -6.17 -21.60 3.23
C ILE A 22 -5.09 -22.16 2.31
N HIS A 23 -5.31 -22.03 1.00
CA HIS A 23 -4.40 -22.55 0.00
C HIS A 23 -3.48 -21.45 -0.53
N PHE A 24 -2.17 -21.71 -0.57
CA PHE A 24 -1.18 -20.84 -1.19
C PHE A 24 -0.51 -21.54 -2.36
N LEU A 25 -0.57 -20.96 -3.55
CA LEU A 25 0.23 -21.39 -4.70
C LEU A 25 1.37 -20.40 -4.90
N CYS A 26 2.60 -20.84 -4.63
CA CYS A 26 3.78 -19.98 -4.65
C CYS A 26 5.08 -20.77 -4.90
N SER A 27 6.22 -20.09 -4.94
CA SER A 27 7.54 -20.73 -5.01
C SER A 27 7.94 -21.36 -3.68
N GLN A 28 8.87 -22.32 -3.70
CA GLN A 28 9.38 -22.99 -2.49
C GLN A 28 9.86 -21.99 -1.41
N MET A 29 10.58 -20.95 -1.83
CA MET A 29 11.07 -19.92 -0.90
C MET A 29 9.93 -19.20 -0.16
N LYS A 30 8.81 -18.92 -0.83
CA LYS A 30 7.65 -18.25 -0.21
C LYS A 30 6.88 -19.22 0.68
N ALA A 31 6.75 -20.48 0.27
CA ALA A 31 6.13 -21.51 1.08
C ALA A 31 6.84 -21.66 2.43
N SER A 32 8.17 -21.72 2.43
CA SER A 32 8.98 -21.80 3.66
C SER A 32 8.84 -20.57 4.57
N LEU A 33 8.56 -19.38 4.01
CA LEU A 33 8.25 -18.19 4.83
C LEU A 33 6.85 -18.29 5.47
N LEU A 34 5.87 -18.79 4.72
CA LEU A 34 4.48 -18.91 5.17
C LEU A 34 4.28 -20.06 6.16
N GLU A 35 5.17 -21.06 6.18
CA GLU A 35 5.16 -22.12 7.21
C GLU A 35 5.26 -21.56 8.64
N ALA A 36 5.92 -20.41 8.81
CA ALA A 36 6.07 -19.76 10.12
C ALA A 36 4.73 -19.31 10.74
N VAL A 37 3.68 -19.14 9.94
CA VAL A 37 2.36 -18.69 10.41
C VAL A 37 1.32 -19.82 10.53
N THR A 38 1.63 -21.04 10.06
CA THR A 38 0.68 -22.16 10.02
C THR A 38 0.06 -22.45 11.38
N LYS A 39 0.89 -22.56 12.44
CA LYS A 39 0.39 -22.85 13.79
C LYS A 39 -0.52 -21.73 14.30
N THR A 40 -0.11 -20.47 14.13
CA THR A 40 -0.89 -19.31 14.56
C THR A 40 -2.25 -19.25 13.86
N VAL A 41 -2.30 -19.52 12.56
CA VAL A 41 -3.55 -19.54 11.80
C VAL A 41 -4.46 -20.67 12.30
N GLN A 42 -3.91 -21.85 12.58
CA GLN A 42 -4.68 -22.95 13.14
C GLN A 42 -5.23 -22.61 14.54
N ASP A 43 -4.41 -22.02 15.41
CA ASP A 43 -4.80 -21.69 16.78
C ASP A 43 -5.84 -20.56 16.85
N VAL A 44 -5.78 -19.57 15.95
CA VAL A 44 -6.63 -18.37 15.97
C VAL A 44 -7.87 -18.51 15.10
N VAL A 45 -7.73 -19.07 13.90
CA VAL A 45 -8.78 -19.13 12.87
C VAL A 45 -9.35 -20.54 12.74
N GLY A 46 -8.65 -21.57 13.23
CA GLY A 46 -9.08 -22.96 13.11
C GLY A 46 -8.96 -23.54 11.69
N ALA A 47 -8.16 -22.89 10.82
CA ALA A 47 -7.99 -23.28 9.43
C ALA A 47 -6.57 -23.79 9.15
N ASP A 48 -6.47 -24.88 8.38
CA ASP A 48 -5.20 -25.45 7.96
C ASP A 48 -4.61 -24.67 6.78
N ILE A 49 -3.30 -24.42 6.81
CA ILE A 49 -2.60 -23.88 5.64
C ILE A 49 -2.13 -25.02 4.73
N VAL A 50 -2.49 -24.95 3.45
CA VAL A 50 -2.10 -25.91 2.42
C VAL A 50 -1.21 -25.23 1.37
N MET A 51 0.04 -25.69 1.28
CA MET A 51 1.01 -25.15 0.32
C MET A 51 1.01 -25.94 -0.99
N HIS A 52 0.78 -25.24 -2.09
CA HIS A 52 0.91 -25.74 -3.46
C HIS A 52 2.19 -25.16 -4.09
N VAL A 53 3.31 -25.86 -3.87
CA VAL A 53 4.61 -25.38 -4.35
C VAL A 53 4.71 -25.53 -5.87
N LYS A 54 5.07 -24.43 -6.53
CA LYS A 54 5.39 -24.39 -7.97
C LYS A 54 6.90 -24.45 -8.16
N SER A 55 7.40 -25.52 -8.77
CA SER A 55 8.83 -25.71 -9.01
C SER A 55 9.39 -24.72 -10.05
N LYS A 56 10.72 -24.62 -10.12
CA LYS A 56 11.39 -23.85 -11.16
C LYS A 56 11.17 -24.54 -12.52
N GLY A 57 10.62 -23.81 -13.49
CA GLY A 57 10.27 -24.34 -14.82
C GLY A 57 8.83 -24.78 -14.99
N GLU A 58 8.08 -24.95 -13.89
CA GLU A 58 6.63 -25.19 -13.94
C GLU A 58 5.85 -23.88 -14.07
N ASP A 59 4.70 -23.95 -14.73
CA ASP A 59 3.76 -22.85 -14.92
C ASP A 59 2.70 -22.75 -13.80
N GLY A 60 2.56 -23.80 -12.97
CA GLY A 60 1.59 -23.87 -11.87
C GLY A 60 0.23 -24.46 -12.28
N SER A 61 0.05 -24.86 -13.54
CA SER A 61 -1.22 -25.32 -14.10
C SER A 61 -1.84 -26.49 -13.31
N THR A 62 -1.03 -27.50 -12.97
CA THR A 62 -1.45 -28.68 -12.20
C THR A 62 -1.90 -28.31 -10.79
N GLN A 63 -1.17 -27.41 -10.13
CA GLN A 63 -1.50 -26.91 -8.78
C GLN A 63 -2.82 -26.13 -8.79
N MET A 64 -3.06 -25.31 -9.83
CA MET A 64 -4.35 -24.62 -9.99
C MET A 64 -5.52 -25.62 -10.15
N ASP A 65 -5.34 -26.66 -10.96
CA ASP A 65 -6.36 -27.70 -11.15
C ASP A 65 -6.65 -28.46 -9.87
N ALA A 66 -5.62 -28.75 -9.06
CA ALA A 66 -5.78 -29.35 -7.74
C ALA A 66 -6.63 -28.45 -6.81
N ILE A 67 -6.38 -27.14 -6.79
CA ILE A 67 -7.17 -26.17 -6.02
C ILE A 67 -8.63 -26.15 -6.49
N PHE A 68 -8.89 -26.07 -7.80
CA PHE A 68 -10.27 -26.06 -8.30
C PHE A 68 -11.01 -27.37 -8.01
N ASN A 69 -10.32 -28.51 -8.09
CA ASN A 69 -10.91 -29.80 -7.75
C ASN A 69 -11.26 -29.88 -6.26
N LEU A 70 -10.40 -29.38 -5.37
CA LEU A 70 -10.69 -29.28 -3.94
C LEU A 70 -11.92 -28.41 -3.65
N ILE A 71 -12.01 -27.24 -4.29
CA ILE A 71 -13.17 -26.34 -4.15
C ILE A 71 -14.47 -27.06 -4.53
N ARG A 72 -14.46 -27.84 -5.61
CA ARG A 72 -15.64 -28.59 -6.09
C ARG A 72 -16.02 -29.76 -5.19
N THR A 73 -15.05 -30.43 -4.57
CA THR A 73 -15.31 -31.63 -3.77
C THR A 73 -15.66 -31.31 -2.32
N GLN A 74 -15.10 -30.24 -1.75
CA GLN A 74 -15.32 -29.88 -0.36
C GLN A 74 -16.61 -29.09 -0.13
N LEU A 75 -17.12 -28.41 -1.16
CA LEU A 75 -18.29 -27.52 -1.04
C LEU A 75 -19.44 -28.02 -1.92
N LYS A 76 -20.66 -28.06 -1.35
CA LYS A 76 -21.86 -28.52 -2.06
C LYS A 76 -22.26 -27.57 -3.21
N SER A 77 -22.00 -26.28 -3.08
CA SER A 77 -22.34 -25.25 -4.08
C SER A 77 -21.35 -24.08 -4.00
N PRO A 78 -20.10 -24.29 -4.47
CA PRO A 78 -19.04 -23.29 -4.33
C PRO A 78 -19.32 -22.05 -5.19
N VAL A 79 -19.07 -20.88 -4.61
CA VAL A 79 -18.96 -19.60 -5.33
C VAL A 79 -17.58 -19.03 -5.03
N VAL A 80 -16.81 -18.72 -6.07
CA VAL A 80 -15.46 -18.17 -5.91
C VAL A 80 -15.52 -16.65 -5.88
N GLY A 81 -15.22 -16.07 -4.72
CA GLY A 81 -15.01 -14.64 -4.58
C GLY A 81 -13.71 -14.18 -5.23
N TYR A 82 -13.74 -13.08 -5.98
CA TYR A 82 -12.54 -12.47 -6.58
C TYR A 82 -12.67 -10.95 -6.67
N ILE A 83 -11.55 -10.23 -6.83
CA ILE A 83 -11.55 -8.78 -7.01
C ILE A 83 -11.72 -8.49 -8.51
N ALA A 84 -12.91 -8.06 -8.92
CA ALA A 84 -13.27 -8.03 -10.34
C ALA A 84 -12.53 -6.98 -11.18
N LYS A 85 -12.09 -5.89 -10.55
CA LYS A 85 -11.43 -4.77 -11.22
C LYS A 85 -9.90 -4.87 -11.25
N GLU A 86 -9.32 -5.89 -10.62
CA GLU A 86 -7.88 -6.10 -10.62
C GLU A 86 -7.47 -6.82 -11.91
N ALA A 87 -6.58 -6.20 -12.69
CA ALA A 87 -6.02 -6.83 -13.88
C ALA A 87 -5.01 -7.89 -13.46
N PRO A 88 -5.09 -9.13 -13.99
CA PRO A 88 -4.08 -10.13 -13.70
C PRO A 88 -2.75 -9.71 -14.33
N GLU A 89 -1.70 -9.56 -13.51
CA GLU A 89 -0.37 -9.17 -13.98
C GLU A 89 0.63 -10.33 -13.92
N GLY A 90 1.09 -10.74 -15.11
CA GLY A 90 2.11 -11.75 -15.28
C GLY A 90 1.55 -13.17 -15.41
N LYS A 91 2.36 -14.04 -16.01
CA LYS A 91 1.96 -15.34 -16.56
C LYS A 91 1.15 -16.22 -15.61
N LEU A 92 1.50 -16.26 -14.31
CA LEU A 92 0.80 -17.08 -13.33
C LEU A 92 -0.63 -16.58 -13.08
N LEU A 93 -0.80 -15.28 -12.90
CA LEU A 93 -2.09 -14.67 -12.57
C LEU A 93 -3.01 -14.62 -13.80
N GLU A 94 -2.44 -14.37 -14.98
CA GLU A 94 -3.15 -14.45 -16.27
C GLU A 94 -3.73 -15.86 -16.47
N MET A 95 -2.89 -16.90 -16.29
CA MET A 95 -3.34 -18.29 -16.40
C MET A 95 -4.41 -18.64 -15.36
N TRP A 96 -4.25 -18.19 -14.11
CA TRP A 96 -5.26 -18.40 -13.07
C TRP A 96 -6.60 -17.76 -13.43
N ALA A 97 -6.58 -16.51 -13.91
CA ALA A 97 -7.79 -15.81 -14.31
C ALA A 97 -8.50 -16.52 -15.47
N ASP A 98 -7.75 -16.99 -16.47
CA ASP A 98 -8.29 -17.75 -17.60
C ASP A 98 -8.87 -19.10 -17.15
N LYS A 99 -8.14 -19.86 -16.32
CA LYS A 99 -8.66 -21.13 -15.79
C LYS A 99 -9.89 -20.93 -14.92
N LEU A 100 -9.90 -19.94 -14.03
CA LEU A 100 -11.05 -19.63 -13.18
C LEU A 100 -12.26 -19.23 -14.03
N LYS A 101 -12.08 -18.42 -15.08
CA LYS A 101 -13.14 -18.04 -16.02
C LYS A 101 -13.72 -19.26 -16.75
N ASN A 102 -12.87 -20.20 -17.16
CA ASN A 102 -13.26 -21.41 -17.90
C ASN A 102 -13.64 -22.60 -16.99
N SER A 103 -13.53 -22.45 -15.67
CA SER A 103 -13.76 -23.53 -14.70
C SER A 103 -15.23 -23.94 -14.54
N GLY A 104 -16.16 -23.11 -15.01
CA GLY A 104 -17.60 -23.29 -14.76
C GLY A 104 -18.03 -23.00 -13.31
N LEU A 105 -17.11 -22.62 -12.42
CA LEU A 105 -17.45 -22.20 -11.06
C LEU A 105 -18.16 -20.84 -11.10
N PRO A 106 -19.29 -20.67 -10.36
CA PRO A 106 -19.86 -19.35 -10.13
C PRO A 106 -18.84 -18.41 -9.49
N ARG A 107 -18.85 -17.14 -9.88
CA ARG A 107 -17.90 -16.12 -9.40
C ARG A 107 -18.66 -14.90 -8.88
N GLY A 108 -18.17 -14.31 -7.80
CA GLY A 108 -18.73 -13.10 -7.21
C GLY A 108 -17.64 -12.05 -6.96
N ASP A 109 -17.95 -10.77 -7.19
CA ASP A 109 -17.05 -9.68 -6.85
C ASP A 109 -17.06 -9.43 -5.33
N ILE A 110 -15.89 -9.51 -4.69
CA ILE A 110 -15.72 -9.29 -3.24
C ILE A 110 -15.09 -7.93 -2.91
N THR A 111 -14.89 -7.05 -3.91
CA THR A 111 -14.21 -5.75 -3.75
C THR A 111 -14.78 -4.94 -2.58
N HIS A 112 -16.11 -4.85 -2.47
CA HIS A 112 -16.74 -4.10 -1.39
C HIS A 112 -16.53 -4.73 0.00
N GLY A 113 -16.59 -6.06 0.11
CA GLY A 113 -16.31 -6.74 1.37
C GLY A 113 -14.88 -6.52 1.85
N ILE A 114 -13.91 -6.55 0.94
CA ILE A 114 -12.51 -6.21 1.26
C ILE A 114 -12.38 -4.73 1.65
N SER A 115 -13.08 -3.82 0.96
CA SER A 115 -13.09 -2.40 1.32
C SER A 115 -13.61 -2.17 2.74
N ASP A 116 -14.65 -2.87 3.15
CA ASP A 116 -15.23 -2.74 4.49
C ASP A 116 -14.27 -3.25 5.57
N ILE A 117 -13.59 -4.37 5.31
CA ILE A 117 -12.56 -4.91 6.22
C ILE A 117 -11.40 -3.92 6.38
N LEU A 118 -10.93 -3.34 5.28
CA LEU A 118 -9.80 -2.41 5.30
C LEU A 118 -10.17 -0.99 5.76
N ALA A 119 -11.46 -0.67 5.93
CA ALA A 119 -11.89 0.67 6.32
C ALA A 119 -11.54 1.00 7.77
N LEU A 120 -11.57 0.01 8.67
CA LEU A 120 -11.27 0.19 10.09
C LEU A 120 -9.78 0.01 10.32
N LYS A 121 -9.12 1.09 10.77
CA LYS A 121 -7.68 1.08 11.08
C LYS A 121 -7.43 0.83 12.56
N ASP A 122 -6.51 -0.08 12.85
CA ASP A 122 -6.00 -0.30 14.19
C ASP A 122 -5.06 0.84 14.64
N ARG A 123 -4.58 0.80 15.89
CA ARG A 123 -3.72 1.85 16.44
C ARG A 123 -2.39 1.98 15.69
N MET A 124 -1.83 0.88 15.23
CA MET A 124 -0.56 0.85 14.50
C MET A 124 -0.73 1.38 13.07
N GLU A 125 -1.81 1.00 12.39
CA GLU A 125 -2.15 1.51 11.06
C GLU A 125 -2.39 3.03 11.12
N ILE A 126 -3.16 3.51 12.11
CA ILE A 126 -3.35 4.95 12.37
C ILE A 126 -2.02 5.65 12.65
N MET A 127 -1.15 5.03 13.45
CA MET A 127 0.17 5.59 13.75
C MET A 127 1.03 5.71 12.49
N ASN A 128 0.98 4.72 11.61
CA ASN A 128 1.72 4.76 10.34
C ASN A 128 1.17 5.89 9.43
N VAL A 129 -0.15 6.05 9.33
CA VAL A 129 -0.76 7.18 8.59
C VAL A 129 -0.33 8.53 9.15
N ARG A 130 -0.27 8.68 10.49
CA ARG A 130 0.22 9.91 11.13
C ARG A 130 1.67 10.20 10.82
N LYS A 131 2.54 9.18 10.83
CA LYS A 131 3.95 9.30 10.47
C LYS A 131 4.12 9.71 9.01
N ALA A 132 3.38 9.09 8.10
CA ALA A 132 3.35 9.47 6.69
C ALA A 132 2.96 10.94 6.56
N ALA A 133 1.80 11.35 7.09
CA ALA A 133 1.32 12.73 7.05
C ALA A 133 2.30 13.76 7.65
N TYR A 134 2.98 13.39 8.74
CA TYR A 134 3.99 14.26 9.36
C TYR A 134 5.23 14.45 8.46
N LEU A 135 5.74 13.36 7.87
CA LEU A 135 6.81 13.43 6.88
C LEU A 135 6.38 14.33 5.71
N SER A 136 5.13 14.18 5.27
CA SER A 136 4.57 14.96 4.18
C SER A 136 4.58 16.46 4.43
N ALA A 137 4.00 16.86 5.55
CA ALA A 137 3.93 18.25 5.97
C ALA A 137 5.35 18.81 6.21
N SER A 138 6.25 18.00 6.75
CA SER A 138 7.64 18.39 7.02
C SER A 138 8.43 18.63 5.74
N THR A 139 8.36 17.71 4.76
CA THR A 139 9.03 17.89 3.46
C THR A 139 8.48 19.09 2.72
N LEU A 140 7.16 19.30 2.74
CA LEU A 140 6.54 20.50 2.20
C LEU A 140 7.10 21.78 2.85
N LYS A 141 7.03 21.86 4.19
CA LYS A 141 7.41 23.05 4.96
C LYS A 141 8.90 23.36 4.92
N TYR A 142 9.75 22.35 5.03
CA TYR A 142 11.19 22.53 5.24
C TYR A 142 12.03 22.28 3.99
N CYS A 143 11.49 21.67 2.94
CA CYS A 143 12.21 21.44 1.69
C CYS A 143 11.58 22.19 0.51
N VAL A 144 10.28 22.00 0.27
CA VAL A 144 9.62 22.56 -0.92
C VAL A 144 9.44 24.07 -0.80
N VAL A 145 8.84 24.56 0.30
CA VAL A 145 8.61 26.00 0.49
C VAL A 145 9.92 26.80 0.42
N PRO A 146 11.01 26.45 1.13
CA PRO A 146 12.27 27.19 1.01
C PRO A 146 12.86 27.14 -0.40
N LYS A 147 12.70 26.03 -1.12
CA LYS A 147 13.18 25.93 -2.50
C LYS A 147 12.40 26.84 -3.43
N LEU A 148 11.08 26.91 -3.29
CA LEU A 148 10.21 27.79 -4.07
C LEU A 148 10.51 29.26 -3.80
N VAL A 149 10.63 29.65 -2.52
CA VAL A 149 11.00 31.02 -2.12
C VAL A 149 12.31 31.42 -2.78
N ARG A 150 13.34 30.58 -2.70
CA ARG A 150 14.64 30.87 -3.35
C ARG A 150 14.57 30.95 -4.86
N ILE A 151 13.71 30.16 -5.51
CA ILE A 151 13.54 30.24 -6.97
C ILE A 151 12.95 31.59 -7.38
N ILE A 152 11.98 32.07 -6.61
CA ILE A 152 11.31 33.36 -6.83
C ILE A 152 12.29 34.51 -6.53
N ASP A 153 12.90 34.51 -5.35
CA ASP A 153 13.81 35.58 -4.91
C ASP A 153 15.05 35.71 -5.80
N GLU A 154 15.59 34.59 -6.29
CA GLU A 154 16.79 34.55 -7.13
C GLU A 154 16.45 34.58 -8.64
N GLU A 155 15.18 34.78 -9.02
CA GLU A 155 14.65 34.75 -10.40
C GLU A 155 15.13 33.53 -11.22
N LYS A 156 15.27 32.38 -10.56
CA LYS A 156 15.76 31.17 -11.19
C LYS A 156 14.66 30.48 -11.99
N ARG A 157 15.07 29.77 -13.04
CA ARG A 157 14.17 28.89 -13.79
C ARG A 157 14.20 27.48 -13.21
N ALA A 158 13.03 26.95 -12.92
CA ALA A 158 12.83 25.55 -12.55
C ALA A 158 11.55 25.03 -13.20
N THR A 159 11.60 23.83 -13.76
CA THR A 159 10.42 23.16 -14.33
C THR A 159 9.62 22.45 -13.23
N HIS A 160 8.33 22.23 -13.46
CA HIS A 160 7.51 21.44 -12.52
C HIS A 160 8.07 20.03 -12.30
N SER A 161 8.49 19.35 -13.37
CA SER A 161 9.12 18.02 -13.32
C SER A 161 10.41 18.00 -12.48
N SER A 162 11.23 19.05 -12.55
CA SER A 162 12.46 19.15 -11.75
C SER A 162 12.16 19.32 -10.25
N LEU A 163 11.13 20.08 -9.91
CA LEU A 163 10.67 20.27 -8.54
C LEU A 163 10.03 19.00 -7.97
N SER A 164 9.27 18.27 -8.81
CA SER A 164 8.72 16.95 -8.49
C SER A 164 9.83 15.99 -8.08
N LYS A 165 10.84 15.78 -8.93
CA LYS A 165 11.97 14.88 -8.68
C LYS A 165 12.78 15.27 -7.44
N MET A 166 12.97 16.57 -7.21
CA MET A 166 13.65 17.08 -6.01
C MET A 166 12.85 16.75 -4.74
N THR A 167 11.54 16.92 -4.78
CA THR A 167 10.65 16.65 -3.65
C THR A 167 10.58 15.15 -3.36
N GLU A 168 10.43 14.33 -4.40
CA GLU A 168 10.49 12.87 -4.29
C GLU A 168 11.78 12.40 -3.59
N LYS A 169 12.93 12.89 -4.06
CA LYS A 169 14.22 12.60 -3.42
C LYS A 169 14.25 13.05 -1.95
N ALA A 170 13.69 14.21 -1.64
CA ALA A 170 13.64 14.70 -0.26
C ALA A 170 12.79 13.81 0.66
N VAL A 171 11.66 13.28 0.17
CA VAL A 171 10.83 12.33 0.91
C VAL A 171 11.59 11.04 1.18
N LEU A 172 12.15 10.42 0.13
CA LEU A 172 12.87 9.14 0.23
C LEU A 172 14.11 9.22 1.13
N GLU A 173 14.80 10.36 1.15
CA GLU A 173 15.94 10.60 2.04
C GLU A 173 15.51 10.99 3.48
N GLY A 174 14.22 11.10 3.76
CA GLY A 174 13.69 11.58 5.05
C GLY A 174 14.10 13.02 5.38
N LYS A 175 14.43 13.83 4.36
CA LYS A 175 14.89 15.20 4.56
C LYS A 175 13.78 16.06 5.16
N GLY A 176 14.17 16.85 6.16
CA GLY A 176 13.25 17.70 6.93
C GLY A 176 12.73 17.06 8.22
N VAL A 177 13.07 15.78 8.49
CA VAL A 177 12.72 15.09 9.73
C VAL A 177 13.98 14.72 10.50
N ARG A 178 14.33 15.50 11.54
CA ARG A 178 15.41 15.11 12.48
C ARG A 178 14.90 14.20 13.60
N PHE A 179 13.66 14.42 14.03
CA PHE A 179 12.94 13.60 15.01
C PHE A 179 11.44 13.75 14.72
N ILE A 180 10.67 12.67 14.87
CA ILE A 180 9.22 12.77 14.92
C ILE A 180 8.83 12.92 16.39
N TYR A 181 8.22 14.04 16.72
CA TYR A 181 7.40 14.16 17.92
C TYR A 181 5.96 14.11 17.43
N LEU A 182 5.34 12.93 17.49
CA LEU A 182 3.93 12.85 17.12
C LEU A 182 3.11 13.42 18.27
N PRO A 183 2.27 14.42 18.01
CA PRO A 183 1.40 14.93 19.02
C PRO A 183 0.35 13.85 19.38
N VAL A 184 0.34 13.35 20.62
CA VAL A 184 -0.70 12.42 21.12
C VAL A 184 -1.90 13.21 21.65
N CYS A 185 -3.05 13.14 20.97
CA CYS A 185 -4.30 13.66 21.53
C CYS A 185 -4.82 12.66 22.58
N GLN A 186 -4.75 13.01 23.86
CA GLN A 186 -5.44 12.26 24.92
C GLN A 186 -6.93 12.65 24.95
N ASN A 187 -7.78 11.68 24.62
CA ASN A 187 -9.22 11.54 24.93
C ASN A 187 -10.18 12.75 24.77
N GLY A 188 -11.16 12.59 23.87
CA GLY A 188 -12.58 12.78 24.25
C GLY A 188 -13.18 14.20 24.31
N GLY A 189 -13.00 15.04 23.27
CA GLY A 189 -14.01 16.07 22.97
C GLY A 189 -13.79 17.50 23.48
N LYS A 190 -12.54 17.94 23.77
CA LYS A 190 -12.23 19.37 23.96
C LYS A 190 -11.36 19.90 22.82
N LYS A 191 -11.62 21.14 22.37
CA LYS A 191 -10.85 21.83 21.32
C LYS A 191 -9.36 21.82 21.69
N ALA A 192 -8.53 21.29 20.80
CA ALA A 192 -7.09 21.23 20.99
C ALA A 192 -6.50 22.63 21.18
N THR A 193 -5.87 22.86 22.33
CA THR A 193 -5.02 24.03 22.59
C THR A 193 -3.56 23.57 22.63
N HIS A 194 -2.61 24.48 22.38
CA HIS A 194 -1.18 24.16 22.30
C HIS A 194 -0.59 23.54 23.60
N SER A 195 -1.36 23.53 24.69
CA SER A 195 -1.03 23.07 26.04
C SER A 195 -1.50 21.65 26.37
N SER A 196 -2.25 20.97 25.49
CA SER A 196 -2.79 19.62 25.76
C SER A 196 -1.92 18.48 25.20
N PHE A 197 -0.68 18.76 24.80
CA PHE A 197 0.31 17.75 24.43
C PHE A 197 1.19 17.40 25.63
N SER A 198 0.99 16.22 26.20
CA SER A 198 1.94 15.63 27.14
C SER A 198 3.10 14.97 26.40
N ASP A 199 4.29 15.11 26.98
CA ASP A 199 5.58 14.69 26.47
C ASP A 199 5.78 13.16 26.59
N GLU A 200 4.79 12.36 26.19
CA GLU A 200 4.95 10.91 26.02
C GLU A 200 5.72 10.65 24.72
N ARG A 201 7.04 10.60 24.88
CA ARG A 201 8.04 10.42 23.83
C ARG A 201 8.01 8.99 23.31
N GLU A 202 7.05 8.65 22.45
CA GLU A 202 7.27 7.52 21.55
C GLU A 202 8.36 7.90 20.55
N GLN A 203 9.61 7.61 20.90
CA GLN A 203 10.75 7.57 19.99
C GLN A 203 10.54 6.44 18.96
N SER A 204 9.53 6.58 18.11
CA SER A 204 9.40 5.71 16.96
C SER A 204 10.15 6.35 15.80
N LEU A 205 11.47 6.08 15.77
CA LEU A 205 12.34 6.45 14.67
C LEU A 205 11.69 6.01 13.35
N LEU A 206 11.47 6.94 12.42
CA LEU A 206 11.12 6.60 11.04
C LEU A 206 12.23 5.71 10.49
N ARG A 207 11.88 4.49 10.11
CA ARG A 207 12.80 3.64 9.38
C ARG A 207 12.77 4.10 7.93
N LEU A 208 13.85 4.74 7.48
CA LEU A 208 13.97 5.25 6.10
C LEU A 208 13.72 4.14 5.06
N GLU A 209 14.09 2.91 5.36
CA GLU A 209 13.86 1.73 4.50
C GLU A 209 12.38 1.40 4.26
N LYS A 210 11.47 1.95 5.09
CA LYS A 210 10.03 1.77 4.94
C LYS A 210 9.34 2.95 4.25
N ILE A 211 10.09 4.00 3.92
CA ILE A 211 9.58 5.21 3.28
C ILE A 211 9.48 4.98 1.77
N ASP A 212 8.30 5.27 1.23
CA ASP A 212 8.05 5.29 -0.21
C ASP A 212 7.13 6.46 -0.58
N ILE A 213 7.09 6.83 -1.85
CA ILE A 213 6.15 7.83 -2.36
C ILE A 213 4.89 7.12 -2.86
N CYS A 214 3.71 7.68 -2.58
CA CYS A 214 2.47 7.17 -3.20
C CYS A 214 2.40 7.51 -4.69
N TYR A 215 2.86 8.70 -5.04
CA TYR A 215 2.91 9.20 -6.39
C TYR A 215 3.90 10.37 -6.49
N ALA A 216 4.32 10.70 -7.71
CA ALA A 216 5.26 11.79 -7.96
C ALA A 216 4.65 13.16 -7.57
N PRO A 217 5.33 14.01 -6.77
CA PRO A 217 4.76 15.28 -6.33
C PRO A 217 4.30 16.19 -7.48
N ILE A 218 3.10 16.76 -7.35
CA ILE A 218 2.45 17.51 -8.43
C ILE A 218 2.70 19.01 -8.27
N PHE A 219 3.35 19.62 -9.25
CA PHE A 219 3.59 21.05 -9.36
C PHE A 219 2.85 21.59 -10.59
N GLN A 220 2.05 22.65 -10.40
CA GLN A 220 1.27 23.29 -11.47
C GLN A 220 1.34 24.81 -11.33
N SER A 221 1.43 25.50 -12.46
CA SER A 221 1.43 26.96 -12.54
C SER A 221 1.04 27.43 -13.95
N GLY A 222 1.01 28.75 -14.18
CA GLY A 222 0.87 29.30 -15.53
C GLY A 222 -0.53 29.12 -16.15
N GLY A 223 -1.57 28.97 -15.32
CA GLY A 223 -2.95 28.79 -15.79
C GLY A 223 -3.30 27.38 -16.27
N LYS A 224 -2.38 26.42 -16.17
CA LYS A 224 -2.59 25.02 -16.55
C LYS A 224 -2.72 24.15 -15.31
N PHE A 225 -3.95 23.82 -14.95
CA PHE A 225 -4.27 23.05 -13.76
C PHE A 225 -5.05 21.79 -14.12
N ASP A 226 -4.66 20.68 -13.50
CA ASP A 226 -5.38 19.41 -13.53
C ASP A 226 -5.55 18.94 -12.09
N LEU A 227 -6.78 18.98 -11.60
CA LEU A 227 -7.12 18.65 -10.20
C LEU A 227 -7.43 17.16 -10.01
N ARG A 228 -7.30 16.34 -11.06
CA ARG A 228 -7.46 14.89 -10.94
C ARG A 228 -6.27 14.31 -10.18
N PRO A 229 -6.48 13.25 -9.36
CA PRO A 229 -5.38 12.58 -8.65
C PRO A 229 -4.26 12.07 -9.56
N GLY A 230 -4.57 11.76 -10.82
CA GLY A 230 -3.60 11.29 -11.82
C GLY A 230 -2.87 12.39 -12.60
N ALA A 231 -2.93 13.66 -12.15
CA ALA A 231 -2.19 14.74 -12.79
C ALA A 231 -0.66 14.54 -12.69
N ILE A 232 0.08 15.06 -13.67
CA ILE A 232 1.54 14.89 -13.76
C ILE A 232 2.21 16.25 -13.93
N SER A 233 3.29 16.47 -13.19
CA SER A 233 4.17 17.63 -13.34
C SER A 233 4.82 17.67 -14.73
N ASN A 234 4.63 18.75 -15.49
CA ASN A 234 5.17 18.90 -16.84
C ASN A 234 6.55 19.61 -16.87
N ASP A 235 7.09 19.87 -18.06
CA ASP A 235 8.38 20.54 -18.23
C ASP A 235 8.29 22.08 -18.39
N GLU A 236 7.13 22.67 -18.09
CA GLU A 236 6.97 24.12 -18.12
C GLU A 236 7.63 24.78 -16.90
N THR A 237 8.14 25.99 -17.11
CA THR A 237 8.80 26.77 -16.04
C THR A 237 7.74 27.29 -15.06
N LEU A 238 8.08 27.26 -13.77
CA LEU A 238 7.24 27.78 -12.71
C LEU A 238 6.98 29.30 -12.89
N LEU A 239 5.70 29.72 -12.90
CA LEU A 239 5.31 31.13 -13.06
C LEU A 239 4.57 31.72 -11.84
N ALA A 240 3.76 30.93 -11.11
CA ALA A 240 3.10 31.27 -9.82
C ALA A 240 2.48 30.01 -9.19
N VAL A 241 2.57 29.83 -7.86
CA VAL A 241 2.43 28.50 -7.21
C VAL A 241 0.99 28.15 -6.81
N LEU A 242 0.50 26.98 -7.24
CA LEU A 242 -0.47 26.18 -6.50
C LEU A 242 0.15 24.79 -6.26
N LEU A 243 0.25 24.38 -5.00
CA LEU A 243 0.97 23.16 -4.60
C LEU A 243 0.01 22.17 -3.93
N TYR A 244 -0.17 21.01 -4.56
CA TYR A 244 -0.85 19.86 -3.98
C TYR A 244 0.19 18.77 -3.70
N VAL A 245 0.63 18.68 -2.44
CA VAL A 245 1.38 17.52 -1.97
C VAL A 245 0.39 16.63 -1.23
N LEU A 246 -0.20 15.63 -1.90
CA LEU A 246 -0.70 14.46 -1.16
C LEU A 246 0.46 13.48 -1.12
N LEU A 247 0.91 13.20 0.08
CA LEU A 247 1.83 12.13 0.35
C LEU A 247 0.99 11.16 1.17
N GLY A 248 0.60 10.10 0.50
CA GLY A 248 -0.41 9.18 0.97
C GLY A 248 0.15 8.10 1.92
N PRO A 249 -0.70 7.13 2.26
CA PRO A 249 -0.39 6.06 3.23
C PRO A 249 0.66 5.03 2.78
N ASP A 250 1.10 4.98 1.52
CA ASP A 250 2.10 3.98 1.10
C ASP A 250 3.50 4.25 1.65
N THR A 251 3.73 5.46 2.19
CA THR A 251 5.02 5.87 2.77
C THR A 251 5.45 5.06 4.00
N LEU A 252 4.62 4.13 4.49
CA LEU A 252 5.01 3.12 5.49
C LEU A 252 4.40 1.75 5.22
N LYS A 253 3.86 1.51 4.01
CA LYS A 253 2.94 0.40 3.74
C LYS A 253 1.79 0.39 4.77
N CYS A 254 1.15 1.55 4.98
CA CYS A 254 -0.02 1.66 5.85
C CYS A 254 -1.23 1.01 5.13
N CYS A 255 -1.25 -0.31 5.07
CA CYS A 255 -2.55 -0.95 5.20
C CYS A 255 -3.05 -0.66 6.61
#